data_AF-A0A3M9ZEJ8-F1
#
_entry.id   AF-A0A3M9ZEJ8-F1
#
_cell.length_a   1.000
_cell.length_b   1.000
_cell.length_c   1.000
_cell.angle_alpha   90.00
_cell.angle_beta   90.00
_cell.angle_gamma   90.00
#
_symmetry.space_group_name_H-M   'P 1'
#
loop_
_entity.id
_entity.type
_entity.pdbx_description
1 polymer ?
#
loop_
_entity_poly.entity_id
_entity_poly.type
_entity_poly.pdbx_seq_one_letter_code
_entity_poly.pdbx_strand_id
1 'polypeptide(L)'
;MQRGCILLSTVCLTLLGSAAQLGALPKTNLQTQIADRSATPGHHHSPGASHRSGSLSDDHEHGSLEVPTDQPIPTVNLIVHPDSRRGWNLEVQVTNFRFAPERVNQASSSTNEGHAHLYVNGVKQTRLYGNWYYLESLPPGKHQITVSLNANGHEALMYNGQPIQATAAIEVPVAVD
;
A
#
# COMPACT_ATOMS: atom_id res chain seq x y z
N MET A 1 -20.90 -16.24 -55.77
CA MET A 1 -19.86 -15.22 -55.55
C MET A 1 -19.38 -15.36 -54.11
N GLN A 2 -18.65 -16.41 -53.72
CA GLN A 2 -17.18 -16.59 -53.76
C GLN A 2 -16.35 -15.46 -53.12
N ARG A 3 -15.55 -15.87 -52.11
CA ARG A 3 -14.34 -15.26 -51.49
C ARG A 3 -14.65 -14.18 -50.44
N GLY A 4 -14.35 -14.31 -49.15
CA GLY A 4 -13.31 -15.08 -48.45
C GLY A 4 -12.04 -14.24 -48.32
N CYS A 5 -11.78 -13.67 -47.14
CA CYS A 5 -10.45 -13.15 -46.79
C CYS A 5 -10.23 -13.25 -45.27
N ILE A 6 -9.45 -14.27 -44.89
CA ILE A 6 -8.79 -14.41 -43.60
C ILE A 6 -7.44 -13.74 -43.76
N LEU A 7 -7.04 -12.86 -42.84
CA LEU A 7 -5.64 -12.45 -42.69
C LEU A 7 -5.21 -12.64 -41.24
N LEU A 8 -4.40 -13.67 -41.07
CA LEU A 8 -3.60 -14.03 -39.91
C LEU A 8 -2.35 -13.15 -39.83
N SER A 9 -1.88 -12.99 -38.58
CA SER A 9 -0.46 -12.93 -38.18
C SER A 9 0.32 -11.63 -38.47
N THR A 10 0.89 -11.02 -37.42
CA THR A 10 2.28 -11.32 -36.98
C THR A 10 2.74 -10.30 -35.93
N VAL A 11 3.37 -10.86 -34.90
CA VAL A 11 4.15 -10.25 -33.82
C VAL A 11 5.13 -9.16 -34.31
N CYS A 12 5.25 -8.06 -33.56
CA CYS A 12 6.47 -7.24 -33.60
C CYS A 12 7.03 -7.11 -32.17
N LEU A 13 8.11 -7.84 -31.95
CA LEU A 13 9.00 -7.81 -30.80
C LEU A 13 10.13 -6.83 -31.13
N THR A 14 10.34 -5.78 -30.31
CA THR A 14 11.67 -5.19 -30.14
C THR A 14 11.82 -4.60 -28.74
N LEU A 15 12.76 -5.18 -27.98
CA LEU A 15 13.40 -4.60 -26.82
C LEU A 15 14.14 -3.31 -27.20
N LEU A 16 14.19 -2.34 -26.29
CA LEU A 16 15.35 -1.48 -26.10
C LEU A 16 15.48 -1.15 -24.62
N GLY A 17 16.50 -1.74 -24.00
CA GLY A 17 16.94 -1.38 -22.67
C GLY A 17 17.70 -0.05 -22.68
N SER A 18 17.70 0.61 -21.53
CA SER A 18 18.73 1.57 -21.17
C SER A 18 18.95 1.49 -19.67
N ALA A 19 20.02 0.79 -19.30
CA ALA A 19 20.60 0.83 -17.97
C ALA A 19 21.38 2.14 -17.85
N ALA A 20 20.92 3.06 -17.01
CA ALA A 20 21.71 4.20 -16.56
C ALA A 20 22.28 3.85 -15.18
N GLN A 21 23.51 3.36 -15.18
CA GLN A 21 24.39 3.35 -14.01
C GLN A 21 25.08 4.72 -13.97
N LEU A 22 25.13 5.40 -12.81
CA LEU A 22 26.32 6.06 -12.23
C LEU A 22 25.89 7.04 -11.12
N GLY A 23 26.54 6.94 -9.96
CA GLY A 23 26.53 8.02 -8.96
C GLY A 23 26.71 7.56 -7.51
N ALA A 24 27.84 6.92 -7.19
CA ALA A 24 28.26 6.74 -5.79
C ALA A 24 28.84 8.07 -5.26
N LEU A 25 28.27 8.60 -4.18
CA LEU A 25 28.79 9.77 -3.47
C LEU A 25 29.88 9.38 -2.44
N PRO A 26 30.91 10.22 -2.24
CA PRO A 26 32.02 9.92 -1.33
C PRO A 26 31.64 10.08 0.15
N LYS A 27 32.18 9.18 0.97
CA LYS A 27 32.11 9.21 2.44
C LYS A 27 33.13 10.24 2.97
N THR A 28 32.66 11.29 3.63
CA THR A 28 33.53 12.22 4.36
C THR A 28 33.57 11.84 5.83
N ASN A 29 34.75 11.42 6.27
CA ASN A 29 35.10 11.12 7.66
C ASN A 29 35.59 12.42 8.31
N LEU A 30 34.87 12.94 9.31
CA LEU A 30 35.38 13.99 10.20
C LEU A 30 35.56 13.41 11.61
N GLN A 31 36.79 13.03 11.89
CA GLN A 31 37.30 12.84 13.24
C GLN A 31 37.82 14.19 13.74
N THR A 32 37.32 14.69 14.87
CA THR A 32 38.05 15.69 15.67
C THR A 32 37.83 15.37 17.15
N GLN A 33 38.94 15.04 17.81
CA GLN A 33 39.07 14.79 19.25
C GLN A 33 39.39 16.09 20.00
N ILE A 34 39.21 16.00 21.34
CA ILE A 34 39.68 16.83 22.48
C ILE A 34 38.76 18.02 22.86
N ALA A 35 38.44 18.29 24.13
CA ALA A 35 39.13 17.99 25.38
C ALA A 35 38.19 17.89 26.62
N ASP A 36 38.74 17.26 27.65
CA ASP A 36 38.30 17.07 29.04
C ASP A 36 38.17 18.37 29.87
N ARG A 37 37.18 18.43 30.80
CA ARG A 37 37.30 18.97 32.18
C ARG A 37 35.97 18.96 32.99
N SER A 38 35.95 18.11 34.02
CA SER A 38 35.62 18.38 35.45
C SER A 38 34.27 19.00 35.93
N ALA A 39 33.55 18.20 36.74
CA ALA A 39 32.86 18.48 38.03
C ALA A 39 31.50 19.25 38.13
N THR A 40 30.54 18.58 38.82
CA THR A 40 29.22 18.97 39.41
C THR A 40 29.31 20.00 40.56
N PRO A 41 28.26 20.73 41.05
CA PRO A 41 26.90 20.21 41.37
C PRO A 41 25.65 21.15 41.31
N GLY A 42 24.47 20.52 41.13
CA GLY A 42 23.16 20.78 41.78
C GLY A 42 22.39 22.10 41.56
N HIS A 43 21.15 22.02 41.04
CA HIS A 43 19.96 22.70 41.60
C HIS A 43 18.65 22.21 40.96
N HIS A 44 17.63 21.98 41.80
CA HIS A 44 16.23 21.63 41.47
C HIS A 44 15.50 22.76 40.73
N HIS A 45 14.53 22.44 39.86
CA HIS A 45 13.18 23.06 39.76
C HIS A 45 12.29 22.28 38.76
N SER A 46 11.10 21.85 39.20
CA SER A 46 10.00 21.24 38.40
C SER A 46 9.09 22.32 37.77
N PRO A 47 7.93 21.98 37.16
CA PRO A 47 7.67 21.20 35.95
C PRO A 47 7.00 22.06 34.85
N GLY A 48 7.37 21.88 33.58
CA GLY A 48 6.85 22.69 32.47
C GLY A 48 6.33 21.83 31.31
N ALA A 49 5.00 21.85 31.15
CA ALA A 49 4.21 21.55 29.95
C ALA A 49 4.93 20.86 28.77
N SER A 50 4.74 19.54 28.63
CA SER A 50 4.95 18.87 27.35
C SER A 50 3.68 18.98 26.52
N HIS A 51 3.77 19.82 25.48
CA HIS A 51 2.83 19.87 24.37
C HIS A 51 2.70 18.48 23.75
N ARG A 52 1.59 17.80 24.01
CA ARG A 52 1.15 16.65 23.21
C ARG A 52 0.47 17.17 21.95
N SER A 53 1.28 17.60 20.98
CA SER A 53 0.83 17.64 19.59
C SER A 53 0.73 16.19 19.11
N GLY A 54 -0.46 15.59 19.27
CA GLY A 54 -0.82 14.36 18.58
C GLY A 54 -0.93 14.64 17.09
N SER A 55 0.21 14.65 16.40
CA SER A 55 0.25 14.50 14.95
C SER A 55 -0.11 13.06 14.63
N LEU A 56 -1.41 12.80 14.46
CA LEU A 56 -1.95 11.54 13.95
C LEU A 56 -1.67 11.44 12.45
N SER A 57 -0.41 11.30 12.09
CA SER A 57 0.01 10.83 10.77
C SER A 57 0.26 9.34 10.89
N ASP A 58 -0.80 8.56 10.70
CA ASP A 58 -0.85 7.08 10.71
C ASP A 58 -0.21 6.47 9.44
N ASP A 59 0.97 7.00 9.08
CA ASP A 59 1.82 6.58 7.95
C ASP A 59 3.09 5.91 8.48
N HIS A 60 2.94 5.05 9.47
CA HIS A 60 3.98 4.09 9.83
C HIS A 60 3.73 2.81 9.04
N GLU A 61 4.62 2.48 8.10
CA GLU A 61 4.67 1.12 7.56
C GLU A 61 5.00 0.18 8.72
N HIS A 62 4.02 -0.60 9.15
CA HIS A 62 4.15 -1.55 10.25
C HIS A 62 4.93 -2.81 9.87
N GLY A 63 5.81 -2.74 8.87
CA GLY A 63 6.59 -3.86 8.36
C GLY A 63 5.80 -4.81 7.45
N SER A 64 6.33 -6.00 7.26
CA SER A 64 5.79 -7.04 6.38
C SER A 64 5.77 -8.40 7.07
N LEU A 65 4.78 -9.22 6.76
CA LEU A 65 4.63 -10.58 7.28
C LEU A 65 4.52 -11.56 6.11
N GLU A 66 5.55 -12.40 5.96
CA GLU A 66 5.59 -13.43 4.91
C GLU A 66 4.66 -14.59 5.28
N VAL A 67 3.85 -15.02 4.31
CA VAL A 67 3.00 -16.20 4.44
C VAL A 67 3.87 -17.46 4.31
N PRO A 68 3.90 -18.34 5.33
CA PRO A 68 4.61 -19.60 5.25
C PRO A 68 4.14 -20.47 4.08
N THR A 69 5.07 -21.13 3.39
CA THR A 69 4.77 -21.95 2.19
C THR A 69 3.96 -23.21 2.49
N ASP A 70 3.85 -23.59 3.75
CA ASP A 70 3.08 -24.74 4.24
C ASP A 70 1.64 -24.36 4.66
N GLN A 71 1.22 -23.12 4.44
CA GLN A 71 -0.13 -22.63 4.75
C GLN A 71 -0.91 -22.26 3.47
N PRO A 72 -2.26 -22.31 3.51
CA PRO A 72 -3.07 -21.76 2.43
C PRO A 72 -2.77 -20.27 2.22
N ILE A 73 -2.41 -19.90 0.99
CA ILE A 73 -1.98 -18.55 0.67
C ILE A 73 -3.21 -17.64 0.50
N PRO A 74 -3.32 -16.53 1.25
CA PRO A 74 -4.32 -15.50 1.02
C PRO A 74 -4.29 -14.99 -0.41
N THR A 75 -5.45 -14.75 -1.00
CA THR A 75 -5.54 -14.02 -2.27
C THR A 75 -6.54 -12.89 -2.16
N VAL A 76 -6.35 -11.87 -3.01
CA VAL A 76 -7.29 -10.78 -3.16
C VAL A 76 -7.50 -10.48 -4.64
N ASN A 77 -8.74 -10.20 -5.01
CA ASN A 77 -9.14 -9.64 -6.30
C ASN A 77 -10.00 -8.40 -6.04
N LEU A 78 -9.97 -7.45 -6.96
CA LEU A 78 -10.71 -6.20 -6.88
C LEU A 78 -11.56 -6.01 -8.14
N ILE A 79 -12.87 -5.97 -7.95
CA ILE A 79 -13.83 -5.62 -9.00
C ILE A 79 -14.39 -4.24 -8.68
N VAL A 80 -14.49 -3.40 -9.70
CA VAL A 80 -15.00 -2.03 -9.57
C VAL A 80 -16.31 -1.91 -10.33
N HIS A 81 -17.35 -1.49 -9.62
CA HIS A 81 -18.68 -1.29 -10.17
C HIS A 81 -19.02 0.20 -10.15
N PRO A 82 -19.46 0.83 -11.25
CA PRO A 82 -20.00 2.17 -11.19
C PRO A 82 -21.26 2.17 -10.31
N ASP A 83 -21.37 3.15 -9.40
CA ASP A 83 -22.57 3.31 -8.60
C ASP A 83 -23.68 4.00 -9.40
N SER A 84 -24.93 3.56 -9.20
CA SER A 84 -26.10 4.09 -9.93
C SER A 84 -26.38 5.58 -9.71
N ARG A 85 -25.87 6.16 -8.61
CA ARG A 85 -26.03 7.59 -8.31
C ARG A 85 -24.73 8.34 -8.57
N ARG A 86 -23.64 7.95 -7.90
CA ARG A 86 -22.33 8.62 -7.99
C ARG A 86 -21.23 7.76 -7.39
N GLY A 87 -20.02 7.85 -7.91
CA GLY A 87 -18.87 7.11 -7.37
C GLY A 87 -18.87 5.64 -7.81
N TRP A 88 -18.27 4.78 -6.98
CA TRP A 88 -17.96 3.41 -7.33
C TRP A 88 -18.15 2.48 -6.14
N ASN A 89 -18.72 1.30 -6.37
CA ASN A 89 -18.74 0.22 -5.39
C ASN A 89 -17.57 -0.72 -5.68
N LEU A 90 -16.63 -0.79 -4.73
CA LEU A 90 -15.50 -1.70 -4.76
C LEU A 90 -15.92 -3.03 -4.15
N GLU A 91 -15.73 -4.12 -4.89
CA GLU A 91 -15.91 -5.49 -4.42
C GLU A 91 -14.54 -6.14 -4.25
N VAL A 92 -14.14 -6.31 -3.00
CA VAL A 92 -12.92 -7.00 -2.57
C VAL A 92 -13.25 -8.46 -2.35
N GLN A 93 -12.76 -9.31 -3.24
CA GLN A 93 -12.92 -10.75 -3.17
C GLN A 93 -11.65 -11.35 -2.58
N VAL A 94 -11.80 -12.16 -1.52
CA VAL A 94 -10.66 -12.77 -0.84
C VAL A 94 -10.83 -14.29 -0.74
N THR A 95 -9.72 -15.01 -0.75
CA THR A 95 -9.68 -16.44 -0.41
C THR A 95 -8.58 -16.70 0.61
N ASN A 96 -8.72 -17.76 1.43
CA ASN A 96 -7.81 -18.09 2.52
C ASN A 96 -7.52 -16.92 3.48
N PHE A 97 -8.44 -15.96 3.56
CA PHE A 97 -8.34 -14.76 4.35
C PHE A 97 -9.69 -14.41 4.95
N ARG A 98 -9.70 -13.98 6.22
CA ARG A 98 -10.87 -13.51 6.94
C ARG A 98 -10.65 -12.08 7.42
N PHE A 99 -11.59 -11.18 7.13
CA PHE A 99 -11.61 -9.89 7.81
C PHE A 99 -11.85 -10.09 9.31
N ALA A 100 -11.00 -9.50 10.14
CA ALA A 100 -11.02 -9.61 11.60
C ALA A 100 -10.97 -8.22 12.26
N PRO A 101 -11.94 -7.31 11.99
CA PRO A 101 -11.95 -5.95 12.54
C PRO A 101 -11.86 -5.91 14.07
N GLU A 102 -12.39 -6.93 14.74
CA GLU A 102 -12.36 -7.11 16.20
C GLU A 102 -10.94 -7.28 16.76
N ARG A 103 -9.93 -7.47 15.91
CA ARG A 103 -8.54 -7.71 16.28
C ARG A 103 -7.53 -6.71 15.71
N VAL A 104 -7.98 -5.69 14.99
CA VAL A 104 -7.08 -4.68 14.41
C VAL A 104 -6.31 -3.93 15.50
N ASN A 105 -5.05 -3.59 15.22
CA ASN A 105 -4.04 -3.02 16.13
C ASN A 105 -3.52 -3.97 17.21
N GLN A 106 -3.90 -5.24 17.21
CA GLN A 106 -3.29 -6.26 18.07
C GLN A 106 -2.08 -6.88 17.37
N ALA A 107 -1.17 -7.48 18.13
CA ALA A 107 -0.06 -8.22 17.57
C ALA A 107 -0.55 -9.31 16.60
N SER A 108 0.08 -9.40 15.44
CA SER A 108 -0.25 -10.41 14.44
C SER A 108 0.14 -11.79 14.91
N SER A 109 -0.84 -12.69 14.93
CA SER A 109 -0.67 -14.11 15.29
C SER A 109 -0.99 -15.06 14.14
N SER A 110 -1.46 -14.53 13.01
CA SER A 110 -1.87 -15.31 11.84
C SER A 110 -1.72 -14.49 10.55
N THR A 111 -1.59 -15.20 9.44
CA THR A 111 -1.50 -14.70 8.06
C THR A 111 -2.82 -14.82 7.30
N ASN A 112 -3.80 -15.56 7.84
CA ASN A 112 -5.09 -15.81 7.20
C ASN A 112 -6.21 -14.88 7.67
N GLU A 113 -5.87 -13.81 8.39
CA GLU A 113 -6.85 -12.85 8.88
C GLU A 113 -6.26 -11.46 9.08
N GLY A 114 -7.12 -10.45 9.04
CA GLY A 114 -6.72 -9.06 9.25
C GLY A 114 -7.68 -8.08 8.60
N HIS A 115 -7.13 -7.11 7.86
CA HIS A 115 -7.91 -6.10 7.15
C HIS A 115 -7.22 -5.76 5.82
N ALA A 116 -7.88 -4.97 4.96
CA ALA A 116 -7.24 -4.48 3.74
C ALA A 116 -6.95 -2.98 3.84
N HIS A 117 -5.90 -2.52 3.16
CA HIS A 117 -5.65 -1.10 2.94
C HIS A 117 -6.09 -0.70 1.52
N LEU A 118 -6.84 0.39 1.41
CA LEU A 118 -7.25 0.98 0.14
C LEU A 118 -6.33 2.13 -0.22
N TYR A 119 -5.84 2.14 -1.46
CA TYR A 119 -5.03 3.19 -2.04
C TYR A 119 -5.65 3.70 -3.34
N VAL A 120 -5.53 5.00 -3.59
CA VAL A 120 -5.85 5.65 -4.86
C VAL A 120 -4.60 6.33 -5.36
N ASN A 121 -4.13 5.96 -6.55
CA ASN A 121 -2.89 6.46 -7.16
C ASN A 121 -1.68 6.35 -6.21
N GLY A 122 -1.59 5.25 -5.47
CA GLY A 122 -0.52 4.99 -4.50
C GLY A 122 -0.69 5.70 -3.14
N VAL A 123 -1.68 6.59 -2.99
CA VAL A 123 -1.96 7.28 -1.73
C VAL A 123 -2.98 6.50 -0.91
N LYS A 124 -2.61 6.12 0.32
CA LYS A 124 -3.48 5.41 1.26
C LYS A 124 -4.71 6.27 1.57
N GLN A 125 -5.89 5.69 1.44
CA GLN A 125 -7.16 6.36 1.71
C GLN A 125 -7.74 5.91 3.05
N THR A 126 -7.85 4.59 3.24
CA THR A 126 -8.49 4.02 4.43
C THR A 126 -8.19 2.54 4.59
N ARG A 127 -8.67 1.96 5.70
CA ARG A 127 -8.74 0.52 5.95
C ARG A 127 -10.11 -0.01 5.55
N LEU A 128 -10.16 -1.24 5.03
CA LEU A 128 -11.39 -1.96 4.71
C LEU A 128 -11.53 -3.17 5.62
N TYR A 129 -12.71 -3.32 6.22
CA TYR A 129 -13.04 -4.40 7.16
C TYR A 129 -14.06 -5.40 6.59
N GLY A 130 -14.29 -5.35 5.28
CA GLY A 130 -15.24 -6.20 4.61
C GLY A 130 -15.08 -6.14 3.11
N ASN A 131 -15.92 -6.91 2.43
CA ASN A 131 -15.83 -7.13 0.99
C ASN A 131 -16.33 -5.97 0.14
N TRP A 132 -17.13 -5.05 0.70
CA TRP A 132 -17.73 -3.96 -0.07
C TRP A 132 -17.32 -2.62 0.50
N TYR A 133 -16.93 -1.71 -0.39
CA TYR A 133 -16.62 -0.33 -0.03
C TYR A 133 -17.15 0.64 -1.07
N TYR A 134 -17.85 1.66 -0.60
CA TYR A 134 -18.28 2.77 -1.45
C TYR A 134 -17.15 3.79 -1.55
N LEU A 135 -16.60 3.96 -2.75
CA LEU A 135 -15.65 4.99 -3.10
C LEU A 135 -16.38 6.17 -3.73
N GLU A 136 -16.18 7.36 -3.17
CA GLU A 136 -16.76 8.59 -3.70
C GLU A 136 -16.24 8.89 -5.12
N SER A 137 -16.91 9.80 -5.83
CA SER A 137 -16.52 10.23 -7.17
C SER A 137 -15.07 10.72 -7.20
N LEU A 138 -14.32 10.23 -8.18
CA LEU A 138 -12.96 10.69 -8.46
C LEU A 138 -13.01 11.84 -9.47
N PRO A 139 -11.99 12.72 -9.48
CA PRO A 139 -11.83 13.73 -10.54
C PRO A 139 -11.79 13.09 -11.94
N PRO A 140 -12.06 13.85 -13.02
CA PRO A 140 -11.85 13.37 -14.37
C PRO A 140 -10.42 12.86 -14.60
N GLY A 141 -10.29 11.73 -15.31
CA GLY A 141 -9.01 11.10 -15.62
C GLY A 141 -8.92 9.64 -15.22
N LYS A 142 -7.70 9.10 -15.29
CA LYS A 142 -7.39 7.70 -14.94
C LYS A 142 -6.89 7.60 -13.51
N HIS A 143 -7.47 6.67 -12.76
CA HIS A 143 -7.12 6.39 -11.38
C HIS A 143 -6.80 4.91 -11.21
N GLN A 144 -5.73 4.62 -10.47
CA GLN A 144 -5.40 3.27 -10.03
C GLN A 144 -5.91 3.07 -8.62
N ILE A 145 -6.73 2.04 -8.42
CA ILE A 145 -7.26 1.63 -7.14
C ILE A 145 -6.53 0.36 -6.72
N THR A 146 -5.85 0.39 -5.59
CA THR A 146 -5.14 -0.79 -5.07
C THR A 146 -5.69 -1.17 -3.71
N VAL A 147 -5.93 -2.46 -3.52
CA VAL A 147 -6.21 -3.06 -2.21
C VAL A 147 -5.09 -4.01 -1.84
N SER A 148 -4.50 -3.85 -0.66
CA SER A 148 -3.49 -4.76 -0.12
C SER A 148 -4.05 -5.47 1.11
N LEU A 149 -3.73 -6.74 1.30
CA LEU A 149 -4.08 -7.47 2.53
C LEU A 149 -3.02 -7.23 3.60
N ASN A 150 -3.48 -6.94 4.81
CA ASN A 150 -2.67 -6.62 5.96
C ASN A 150 -3.06 -7.49 7.15
N ALA A 151 -2.07 -7.91 7.93
CA ALA A 151 -2.30 -8.59 9.19
C ALA A 151 -2.85 -7.60 10.25
N ASN A 152 -3.24 -8.11 11.42
CA ASN A 152 -3.88 -7.30 12.46
C ASN A 152 -2.97 -6.23 13.07
N GLY A 153 -1.66 -6.46 13.09
CA GLY A 153 -0.61 -5.52 13.47
C GLY A 153 -0.23 -4.55 12.35
N HIS A 154 -1.02 -4.51 11.27
CA HIS A 154 -0.85 -3.68 10.07
C HIS A 154 0.31 -4.08 9.14
N GLU A 155 1.02 -5.18 9.42
CA GLU A 155 2.05 -5.72 8.52
C GLU A 155 1.43 -6.02 7.14
N ALA A 156 2.11 -5.64 6.06
CA ALA A 156 1.70 -6.07 4.72
C ALA A 156 1.89 -7.59 4.61
N LEU A 157 0.85 -8.31 4.18
CA LEU A 157 0.99 -9.74 3.90
C LEU A 157 1.77 -9.92 2.60
N MET A 158 2.79 -10.78 2.67
CA MET A 158 3.70 -11.04 1.56
C MET A 158 3.67 -12.52 1.20
N TYR A 159 3.83 -12.83 -0.09
CA TYR A 159 4.08 -14.18 -0.55
C TYR A 159 5.15 -14.18 -1.64
N ASN A 160 6.19 -14.99 -1.46
CA ASN A 160 7.42 -14.99 -2.25
C ASN A 160 8.02 -13.57 -2.38
N GLY A 161 8.00 -12.82 -1.28
CA GLY A 161 8.52 -11.45 -1.23
C GLY A 161 7.72 -10.43 -2.06
N GLN A 162 6.49 -10.75 -2.47
CA GLN A 162 5.57 -9.82 -3.13
C GLN A 162 4.34 -9.55 -2.26
N PRO A 163 3.85 -8.31 -2.18
CA PRO A 163 2.65 -8.00 -1.41
C PRO A 163 1.42 -8.70 -2.02
N ILE A 164 0.56 -9.21 -1.15
CA ILE A 164 -0.73 -9.79 -1.55
C ILE A 164 -1.71 -8.63 -1.76
N GLN A 165 -1.80 -8.18 -3.02
CA GLN A 165 -2.59 -7.01 -3.40
C GLN A 165 -3.26 -7.19 -4.77
N ALA A 166 -4.30 -6.40 -5.03
CA ALA A 166 -4.97 -6.31 -6.32
C ALA A 166 -5.13 -4.84 -6.74
N THR A 167 -5.03 -4.58 -8.03
CA THR A 167 -5.17 -3.24 -8.61
C THR A 167 -6.19 -3.25 -9.75
N ALA A 168 -7.07 -2.25 -9.77
CA ALA A 168 -8.01 -1.99 -10.85
C ALA A 168 -7.90 -0.54 -11.31
N ALA A 169 -8.23 -0.27 -12.58
CA ALA A 169 -8.26 1.08 -13.13
C ALA A 169 -9.69 1.61 -13.17
N ILE A 170 -9.85 2.88 -12.81
CA ILE A 170 -11.06 3.67 -12.98
C ILE A 170 -10.77 4.78 -13.98
N GLU A 171 -11.63 4.96 -14.98
CA GLU A 171 -11.56 6.09 -15.91
C GLU A 171 -12.83 6.93 -15.74
N VAL A 172 -12.66 8.16 -15.28
CA VAL A 172 -13.73 9.14 -15.14
C VAL A 172 -13.69 10.07 -16.37
N PRO A 173 -14.77 10.15 -17.17
CA PRO A 173 -14.82 11.03 -18.32
C PRO A 173 -14.59 12.50 -17.95
N VAL A 174 -13.90 13.24 -18.82
CA VAL A 174 -13.87 14.70 -18.76
C VAL A 174 -15.23 15.21 -19.25
N ALA A 175 -15.88 16.05 -18.46
CA ALA A 175 -17.08 16.74 -18.92
C ALA A 175 -16.73 17.58 -20.15
N VAL A 176 -17.45 17.35 -21.25
CA VAL A 176 -17.41 18.23 -22.41
C VAL A 176 -18.56 19.21 -22.25
N ASP A 177 -18.22 20.49 -22.13
CA ASP A 177 -19.19 21.60 -22.07
C ASP A 177 -19.89 21.81 -23.41
#